data_AF-A0A8T5SV89-F1
#
_entry.id   AF-A0A8T5SV89-F1
#
_cell.length_a   1.000
_cell.length_b   1.000
_cell.length_c   1.000
_cell.angle_alpha   90.00
_cell.angle_beta   90.00
_cell.angle_gamma   90.00
#
_symmetry.space_group_name_H-M   'P 1'
#
loop_
_entity.id
_entity.type
_entity.pdbx_description
1 polymer ?
#
loop_
_entity_poly.entity_id
_entity_poly.type
_entity_poly.pdbx_seq_one_letter_code
_entity_poly.pdbx_strand_id
1 'polypeptide(L)'
;KKDYPKTKIVFGGVFCIANPEHVIKHPAVDVVCIAEGEVALPNLLNKLENGEDITDIQGLWLKKDDKTVVKNPVAPLMNLDKMPFLDLSFIDDRHFYATIAGHVYRMTYFGTQRGCPRRCAYCSNQIFLNVYKQNVKGYISRKMSIPRVVDNLVDLKENYDMNFFQIIDDDF
;
A
#
# COMPACT_ATOMS: atom_id res chain seq x y z
N LYS A 1 16.14 -10.82 12.91
CA LYS A 1 16.64 -10.41 14.24
C LYS A 1 17.87 -11.20 14.70
N LYS A 2 17.90 -12.54 14.61
CA LYS A 2 19.07 -13.33 15.03
C LYS A 2 20.34 -13.00 14.22
N ASP A 3 20.25 -13.04 12.90
CA ASP A 3 21.41 -12.81 12.02
C ASP A 3 21.56 -11.34 11.61
N TYR A 4 20.44 -10.61 11.56
CA TYR A 4 20.39 -9.17 11.28
C TYR A 4 19.60 -8.45 12.39
N PRO A 5 20.25 -8.09 13.51
CA PRO A 5 19.57 -7.47 14.65
C PRO A 5 19.25 -5.98 14.42
N LYS A 6 20.04 -5.30 13.59
CA LYS A 6 19.90 -3.86 13.30
C LYS A 6 18.89 -3.54 12.18
N THR A 7 18.52 -4.54 11.36
CA THR A 7 17.54 -4.36 10.29
C THR A 7 16.16 -4.07 10.90
N LYS A 8 15.56 -2.96 10.47
CA LYS A 8 14.20 -2.60 10.84
C LYS A 8 13.21 -3.48 10.09
N ILE A 9 12.27 -4.08 10.82
CA ILE A 9 11.24 -4.94 10.27
C ILE A 9 9.91 -4.17 10.26
N VAL A 10 9.41 -3.92 9.04
CA VAL A 10 8.20 -3.14 8.78
C VAL A 10 7.09 -4.07 8.29
N PHE A 11 5.90 -3.95 8.83
CA PHE A 11 4.70 -4.68 8.41
C PHE A 11 3.63 -3.72 7.90
N GLY A 12 2.95 -4.09 6.82
CA GLY A 12 1.83 -3.32 6.24
C GLY A 12 0.73 -4.24 5.71
N GLY A 13 -0.23 -3.67 5.00
CA GLY A 13 -1.34 -4.40 4.39
C GLY A 13 -2.56 -4.58 5.31
N VAL A 14 -3.60 -5.22 4.78
CA VAL A 14 -4.96 -5.21 5.37
C VAL A 14 -5.02 -5.70 6.81
N PHE A 15 -4.24 -6.72 7.18
CA PHE A 15 -4.23 -7.25 8.56
C PHE A 15 -3.62 -6.25 9.55
N CYS A 16 -2.60 -5.51 9.12
CA CYS A 16 -1.98 -4.46 9.93
C CYS A 16 -2.93 -3.28 10.16
N ILE A 17 -3.83 -3.01 9.21
CA ILE A 17 -4.88 -2.00 9.34
C ILE A 17 -5.97 -2.49 10.30
N ALA A 18 -6.35 -3.76 10.20
CA ALA A 18 -7.40 -4.37 11.01
C ALA A 18 -6.99 -4.60 12.47
N ASN A 19 -5.73 -4.96 12.72
CA ASN A 19 -5.27 -5.34 14.05
C ASN A 19 -3.84 -4.84 14.36
N PRO A 20 -3.57 -3.53 14.26
CA PRO A 20 -2.23 -2.98 14.42
C PRO A 20 -1.63 -3.24 15.81
N GLU A 21 -2.47 -3.25 16.85
CA GLU A 21 -2.07 -3.57 18.23
C GLU A 21 -1.52 -4.98 18.39
N HIS A 22 -2.11 -5.96 17.69
CA HIS A 22 -1.65 -7.33 17.74
C HIS A 22 -0.32 -7.49 16.99
N VAL A 23 -0.23 -6.91 15.79
CA VAL A 23 0.97 -6.97 14.95
C VAL A 23 2.17 -6.31 15.64
N ILE A 24 2.00 -5.08 16.16
CA ILE A 24 3.10 -4.35 16.78
C ILE A 24 3.61 -5.04 18.04
N LYS A 25 2.81 -5.83 18.76
CA LYS A 25 3.27 -6.58 19.95
C LYS A 25 4.24 -7.71 19.60
N HIS A 26 4.23 -8.21 18.36
CA HIS A 26 5.08 -9.32 17.96
C HIS A 26 6.58 -8.96 18.14
N PRO A 27 7.42 -9.81 18.76
CA PRO A 27 8.80 -9.46 19.10
C PRO A 27 9.68 -9.11 17.89
N ALA A 28 9.36 -9.65 16.71
CA ALA A 28 10.11 -9.38 15.49
C ALA A 28 9.69 -8.09 14.78
N VAL A 29 8.58 -7.45 15.15
CA VAL A 29 8.05 -6.28 14.43
C VAL A 29 8.57 -5.00 15.08
N ASP A 30 9.15 -4.11 14.28
CA ASP A 30 9.65 -2.80 14.72
C ASP A 30 8.69 -1.67 14.34
N VAL A 31 8.08 -1.77 13.16
CA VAL A 31 7.20 -0.74 12.59
C VAL A 31 5.97 -1.37 11.97
N VAL A 32 4.81 -0.76 12.17
CA VAL A 32 3.56 -1.12 11.50
C VAL A 32 3.05 0.08 10.71
N CYS A 33 2.85 -0.10 9.40
CA CYS A 33 2.20 0.88 8.54
C CYS A 33 0.69 0.76 8.69
N ILE A 34 0.07 1.81 9.22
CA ILE A 34 -1.37 1.95 9.35
C ILE A 34 -1.91 2.68 8.11
N ALA A 35 -2.66 1.93 7.30
CA ALA A 35 -3.22 2.34 6.02
C ALA A 35 -2.22 2.43 4.85
N GLU A 36 -2.34 3.44 3.99
CA GLU A 36 -1.55 3.59 2.76
C GLU A 36 -0.09 3.91 3.05
N GLY A 37 0.81 3.14 2.43
CA GLY A 37 2.26 3.22 2.65
C GLY A 37 2.96 4.21 1.74
N GLU A 38 2.28 4.75 0.73
CA GLU A 38 2.87 5.57 -0.33
C GLU A 38 3.51 6.86 0.17
N VAL A 39 2.99 7.43 1.26
CA VAL A 39 3.58 8.59 1.94
C VAL A 39 4.54 8.15 3.03
N ALA A 40 4.14 7.15 3.82
CA ALA A 40 4.84 6.75 5.04
C ALA A 40 6.17 6.04 4.75
N LEU A 41 6.20 5.14 3.76
CA LEU A 41 7.36 4.30 3.48
C LEU A 41 8.53 5.09 2.88
N PRO A 42 8.36 5.97 1.87
CA PRO A 42 9.46 6.80 1.39
C PRO A 42 10.05 7.70 2.49
N ASN A 43 9.19 8.30 3.33
CA ASN A 43 9.64 9.10 4.48
C ASN A 43 10.46 8.27 5.47
N LEU A 44 10.04 7.03 5.74
CA LEU A 44 10.79 6.11 6.59
C LEU A 44 12.15 5.77 6.00
N LEU A 45 12.19 5.41 4.71
CA LEU A 45 13.44 5.04 4.04
C LEU A 45 14.43 6.21 4.01
N ASN A 46 13.99 7.41 3.64
CA ASN A 46 14.82 8.61 3.61
C ASN A 46 15.40 8.93 5.00
N LYS A 47 14.56 8.90 6.05
CA LYS A 47 15.02 9.15 7.41
C LYS A 47 15.98 8.09 7.93
N LEU A 48 15.75 6.81 7.60
CA LEU A 48 16.67 5.74 7.95
C LEU A 48 18.02 5.88 7.25
N GLU A 49 18.02 6.26 5.97
CA GLU A 49 19.23 6.52 5.18
C GLU A 49 20.06 7.68 5.77
N ASN A 50 19.38 8.75 6.19
CA ASN A 50 20.03 9.93 6.78
C ASN A 50 20.35 9.79 8.28
N GLY A 51 19.96 8.69 8.94
CA GLY A 51 20.12 8.53 10.38
C GLY A 51 19.27 9.48 11.23
N GLU A 52 18.14 9.94 10.70
CA GLU A 52 17.20 10.86 11.34
C GLU A 52 16.19 10.12 12.25
N ASP A 53 15.53 10.88 13.15
CA ASP A 53 14.47 10.32 13.98
C ASP A 53 13.20 10.01 13.19
N ILE A 54 12.76 8.76 13.26
CA ILE A 54 11.61 8.21 12.55
C ILE A 54 10.31 8.24 13.38
N THR A 55 10.34 8.73 14.62
CA THR A 55 9.21 8.59 15.55
C THR A 55 8.02 9.49 15.24
N ASP A 56 8.16 10.48 14.36
CA ASP A 56 7.14 11.47 13.97
C ASP A 56 6.43 11.15 12.63
N ILE A 57 6.77 10.04 11.98
CA ILE A 57 6.26 9.73 10.64
C ILE A 57 4.78 9.32 10.72
N GLN A 58 3.92 10.13 10.12
CA GLN A 58 2.49 9.81 9.96
C GLN A 58 2.30 8.53 9.15
N GLY A 59 1.28 7.76 9.50
CA GLY A 59 1.02 6.45 8.91
C GLY A 59 1.79 5.30 9.54
N LEU A 60 2.68 5.56 10.51
CA LEU A 60 3.49 4.52 11.15
C LEU A 60 3.25 4.43 12.66
N TRP A 61 3.17 3.20 13.16
CA TRP A 61 3.34 2.89 14.57
C TRP A 61 4.73 2.30 14.76
N LEU A 62 5.50 2.84 15.70
CA LEU A 62 6.89 2.48 15.91
C LEU A 62 7.10 1.93 17.31
N LYS A 63 7.78 0.80 17.41
CA LYS A 63 8.24 0.24 18.67
C LYS A 63 9.64 0.75 18.99
N LYS A 64 9.79 1.41 20.14
CA LYS A 64 11.08 1.84 20.69
C LYS A 64 11.80 0.68 21.37
N ASP A 65 13.09 0.88 21.66
CA ASP A 65 13.93 -0.14 22.30
C ASP A 65 13.45 -0.51 23.71
N ASP A 66 12.81 0.44 24.41
CA ASP A 66 12.15 0.23 25.71
C ASP A 66 10.80 -0.50 25.60
N LYS A 67 10.43 -0.96 24.39
CA LYS A 67 9.18 -1.64 24.02
C LYS A 67 7.93 -0.75 24.07
N THR A 68 8.07 0.55 24.31
CA THR A 68 6.96 1.50 24.15
C THR A 68 6.61 1.65 22.67
N VAL A 69 5.34 1.96 22.38
CA VAL A 69 4.85 2.13 21.01
C VAL A 69 4.43 3.58 20.80
N VAL A 70 5.06 4.26 19.84
CA VAL A 70 4.62 5.55 19.33
C VAL A 70 3.56 5.30 18.27
N LYS A 71 2.36 5.86 18.48
CA LYS A 71 1.20 5.68 17.60
C LYS A 71 0.90 6.97 16.87
N ASN A 72 1.50 7.16 15.70
CA ASN A 72 1.23 8.34 14.89
C ASN A 72 -0.16 8.23 14.23
N PRO A 73 -0.80 9.37 13.89
CA PRO A 73 -2.02 9.37 13.10
C PRO A 73 -1.75 8.85 11.68
N VAL A 74 -2.81 8.47 10.97
CA VAL A 74 -2.72 8.02 9.57
C VAL A 74 -2.15 9.11 8.67
N ALA A 75 -1.32 8.72 7.71
CA ALA A 75 -0.80 9.64 6.69
C ALA A 75 -1.93 10.17 5.80
N PRO A 76 -1.81 11.38 5.24
CA PRO A 76 -2.79 11.89 4.28
C PRO A 76 -2.87 10.99 3.04
N LEU A 77 -4.07 10.86 2.49
CA LEU A 77 -4.29 10.15 1.24
C LEU A 77 -3.59 10.86 0.09
N MET A 78 -2.81 10.14 -0.70
CA MET A 78 -2.11 10.67 -1.87
C MET A 78 -3.07 10.88 -3.05
N ASN A 79 -2.76 11.85 -3.92
CA ASN A 79 -3.40 11.96 -5.22
C ASN A 79 -2.87 10.85 -6.16
N LEU A 80 -3.76 10.01 -6.69
CA LEU A 80 -3.37 8.89 -7.55
C LEU A 80 -2.70 9.33 -8.86
N ASP A 81 -2.98 10.53 -9.35
CA ASP A 81 -2.30 11.08 -10.54
C ASP A 81 -0.83 11.42 -10.29
N LYS A 82 -0.42 11.55 -9.02
CA LYS A 82 0.97 11.80 -8.62
C LYS A 82 1.74 10.53 -8.30
N MET A 83 1.08 9.37 -8.29
CA MET A 83 1.76 8.09 -8.08
C MET A 83 2.74 7.83 -9.22
N PRO A 84 3.94 7.28 -8.96
CA PRO A 84 4.82 6.81 -10.04
C PRO A 84 4.13 5.71 -10.85
N PHE A 85 4.62 5.46 -12.06
CA PHE A 85 4.24 4.26 -12.82
C PHE A 85 4.70 3.01 -12.08
N LEU A 86 3.99 1.91 -12.34
CA LEU A 86 4.28 0.64 -11.69
C LEU A 86 5.59 0.06 -12.24
N ASP A 87 6.60 -0.05 -11.38
CA ASP A 87 7.83 -0.75 -11.73
C ASP A 87 7.61 -2.26 -11.55
N LEU A 88 7.73 -3.01 -12.64
CA LEU A 88 7.62 -4.46 -12.68
C LEU A 88 8.95 -5.13 -13.07
N SER A 89 10.02 -4.35 -13.23
CA SER A 89 11.30 -4.83 -13.77
C SER A 89 12.00 -5.87 -12.89
N PHE A 90 11.67 -5.90 -11.59
CA PHE A 90 12.24 -6.82 -10.61
C PHE A 90 11.45 -8.12 -10.44
N ILE A 91 10.29 -8.26 -11.09
CA ILE A 91 9.46 -9.46 -11.00
C ILE A 91 9.94 -10.49 -12.01
N ASP A 92 10.09 -11.74 -11.56
CA ASP A 92 10.44 -12.85 -12.45
C ASP A 92 9.33 -13.07 -13.47
N ASP A 93 9.73 -13.12 -14.73
CA ASP A 93 8.89 -13.15 -15.93
C ASP A 93 7.74 -14.17 -15.88
N ARG A 94 7.97 -15.32 -15.23
CA ARG A 94 6.99 -16.40 -15.13
C ARG A 94 5.72 -16.00 -14.39
N HIS A 95 5.79 -14.99 -13.53
CA HIS A 95 4.64 -14.53 -12.73
C HIS A 95 3.64 -13.70 -13.54
N PHE A 96 3.98 -13.31 -14.77
CA PHE A 96 3.07 -12.57 -15.64
C PHE A 96 2.15 -13.47 -16.45
N TYR A 97 2.37 -14.79 -16.49
CA TYR A 97 1.56 -15.68 -17.32
C TYR A 97 0.44 -16.32 -16.52
N ALA A 98 -0.81 -16.10 -16.96
CA ALA A 98 -1.98 -16.75 -16.38
C ALA A 98 -2.95 -17.22 -17.45
N THR A 99 -3.71 -18.28 -17.14
CA THR A 99 -4.77 -18.77 -18.01
C THR A 99 -6.09 -18.14 -17.59
N ILE A 100 -6.71 -17.36 -18.48
CA ILE A 100 -8.04 -16.77 -18.27
C ILE A 100 -8.95 -17.28 -19.39
N ALA A 101 -10.08 -17.89 -19.01
CA ALA A 101 -11.05 -18.45 -19.94
C ALA A 101 -10.45 -19.37 -21.02
N GLY A 102 -9.41 -20.15 -20.66
CA GLY A 102 -8.76 -21.10 -21.57
C GLY A 102 -7.65 -20.51 -22.46
N HIS A 103 -7.35 -19.22 -22.33
CA HIS A 103 -6.27 -18.56 -23.06
C HIS A 103 -5.16 -18.13 -22.11
N VAL A 104 -3.91 -18.30 -22.54
CA VAL A 104 -2.74 -17.82 -21.79
C VAL A 104 -2.50 -16.36 -22.17
N TYR A 105 -2.50 -15.50 -21.15
CA TYR A 105 -2.19 -14.09 -21.28
C TYR A 105 -0.93 -13.75 -20.52
N ARG A 106 -0.25 -12.70 -20.99
CA ARG A 106 0.74 -11.98 -20.21
C ARG A 106 0.02 -10.83 -19.52
N MET A 107 -0.21 -10.99 -18.23
CA MET A 107 -1.12 -10.17 -17.46
C MET A 107 -0.48 -9.49 -16.26
N THR A 108 -1.10 -8.40 -15.86
CA THR A 108 -0.83 -7.75 -14.58
C THR A 108 -2.12 -7.24 -13.95
N TYR A 109 -2.03 -6.86 -12.67
CA TYR A 109 -3.11 -6.18 -11.96
C TYR A 109 -3.00 -4.68 -12.15
N PHE A 110 -4.13 -4.03 -12.36
CA PHE A 110 -4.17 -2.58 -12.54
C PHE A 110 -5.32 -1.97 -11.74
N GLY A 111 -5.03 -0.92 -10.97
CA GLY A 111 -6.02 -0.17 -10.21
C GLY A 111 -6.22 1.20 -10.84
N THR A 112 -7.46 1.54 -11.21
CA THR A 112 -7.83 2.87 -11.71
C THR A 112 -8.29 3.79 -10.59
N GLN A 113 -8.68 3.21 -9.46
CA GLN A 113 -9.13 3.94 -8.29
C GLN A 113 -8.74 3.24 -6.99
N ARG A 114 -8.91 3.94 -5.88
CA ARG A 114 -8.78 3.37 -4.53
C ARG A 114 -9.89 3.83 -3.61
N GLY A 115 -10.43 2.86 -2.87
CA GLY A 115 -11.52 3.06 -1.94
C GLY A 115 -12.89 2.96 -2.60
N CYS A 116 -13.91 2.78 -1.77
CA CYS A 116 -15.27 2.47 -2.19
C CYS A 116 -16.26 3.42 -1.48
N PRO A 117 -17.25 4.01 -2.20
CA PRO A 117 -18.28 4.83 -1.58
C PRO A 117 -19.31 4.00 -0.78
N ARG A 118 -19.25 2.67 -0.83
CA ARG A 118 -20.25 1.80 -0.20
C ARG A 118 -19.91 1.50 1.26
N ARG A 119 -20.96 1.20 2.06
CA ARG A 119 -20.86 0.77 3.46
C ARG A 119 -21.48 -0.59 3.72
N CYS A 120 -21.11 -1.57 2.90
CA CYS A 120 -21.61 -2.94 3.03
C CYS A 120 -21.19 -3.55 4.38
N ALA A 121 -22.16 -4.08 5.12
CA ALA A 121 -21.97 -4.57 6.50
C ALA A 121 -20.93 -5.71 6.62
N TYR A 122 -20.70 -6.46 5.53
CA TYR A 122 -19.78 -7.59 5.49
C TYR A 122 -18.39 -7.23 4.94
N CYS A 123 -18.18 -6.02 4.42
CA CYS A 123 -16.98 -5.70 3.65
C CYS A 123 -15.82 -5.25 4.54
N SER A 124 -14.65 -5.87 4.36
CA SER A 124 -13.41 -5.50 5.06
C SER A 124 -12.95 -4.07 4.79
N ASN A 125 -13.35 -3.46 3.67
CA ASN A 125 -12.99 -2.07 3.35
C ASN A 125 -13.54 -1.07 4.37
N GLN A 126 -14.57 -1.45 5.16
CA GLN A 126 -15.00 -0.63 6.29
C GLN A 126 -13.88 -0.38 7.29
N ILE A 127 -12.96 -1.33 7.47
CA ILE A 127 -11.80 -1.18 8.35
C ILE A 127 -10.92 -0.04 7.86
N PHE A 128 -10.59 -0.03 6.56
CA PHE A 128 -9.81 1.03 5.93
C PHE A 128 -10.51 2.40 6.06
N LEU A 129 -11.80 2.47 5.75
CA LEU A 129 -12.58 3.70 5.88
C LEU A 129 -12.59 4.22 7.33
N ASN A 130 -12.70 3.32 8.31
CA ASN A 130 -12.71 3.66 9.73
C ASN A 130 -11.40 4.28 10.19
N VAL A 131 -10.27 3.77 9.70
CA VAL A 131 -8.94 4.27 10.01
C VAL A 131 -8.75 5.72 9.54
N TYR A 132 -9.44 6.14 8.48
CA TYR A 132 -9.41 7.51 7.96
C TYR A 132 -10.56 8.42 8.42
N LYS A 133 -11.53 7.94 9.19
CA LYS A 133 -12.73 8.72 9.60
C LYS A 133 -12.42 10.05 10.27
N GLN A 134 -11.30 10.15 10.99
CA GLN A 134 -10.89 11.37 11.68
C GLN A 134 -10.29 12.42 10.73
N ASN A 135 -9.75 11.98 9.59
CA ASN A 135 -8.97 12.82 8.67
C ASN A 135 -9.71 13.16 7.38
N VAL A 136 -10.73 12.36 7.01
CA VAL A 136 -11.49 12.56 5.77
C VAL A 136 -12.98 12.63 6.07
N LYS A 137 -13.62 13.75 5.69
CA LYS A 137 -15.07 13.90 5.72
C LYS A 137 -15.66 13.34 4.43
N GLY A 138 -16.58 12.38 4.54
CA GLY A 138 -17.31 11.81 3.40
C GLY A 138 -16.83 10.43 2.97
N TYR A 139 -17.07 10.07 1.71
CA TYR A 139 -16.62 8.81 1.13
C TYR A 139 -15.16 8.90 0.69
N ILE A 140 -14.43 7.81 0.90
CA ILE A 140 -13.05 7.68 0.44
C ILE A 140 -13.09 6.85 -0.83
N SER A 141 -13.21 7.53 -1.96
CA SER A 141 -12.98 6.97 -3.29
C SER A 141 -12.19 8.01 -4.07
N ARG A 142 -11.00 7.64 -4.52
CA ARG A 142 -10.12 8.48 -5.34
C ARG A 142 -9.89 7.77 -6.66
N LYS A 143 -10.13 8.46 -7.76
CA LYS A 143 -9.93 7.95 -9.11
C LYS A 143 -8.70 8.62 -9.73
N MET A 144 -7.95 7.87 -10.52
CA MET A 144 -7.02 8.48 -11.46
C MET A 144 -7.79 9.22 -12.54
N SER A 145 -7.19 10.26 -13.13
CA SER A 145 -7.72 10.86 -14.34
C SER A 145 -7.61 9.88 -15.52
N ILE A 146 -8.52 9.99 -16.50
CA ILE A 146 -8.51 9.13 -17.68
C ILE A 146 -7.17 9.19 -18.44
N PRO A 147 -6.56 10.37 -18.68
CA PRO A 147 -5.23 10.43 -19.28
C PRO A 147 -4.20 9.62 -18.48
N ARG A 148 -4.21 9.75 -17.14
CA ARG A 148 -3.30 8.99 -16.27
C ARG A 148 -3.49 7.48 -16.42
N VAL A 149 -4.73 7.00 -16.47
CA VAL A 149 -5.05 5.58 -16.69
C VAL A 149 -4.49 5.10 -18.04
N VAL A 150 -4.74 5.86 -19.11
CA VAL A 150 -4.24 5.52 -20.45
C VAL A 150 -2.71 5.49 -20.47
N ASP A 151 -2.04 6.50 -19.91
CA ASP A 151 -0.58 6.56 -19.86
C ASP A 151 0.02 5.36 -19.13
N ASN A 152 -0.55 4.94 -18.00
CA ASN A 152 -0.09 3.75 -17.27
C ASN A 152 -0.29 2.46 -18.08
N LEU A 153 -1.42 2.31 -18.76
CA LEU A 153 -1.68 1.12 -19.57
C LEU A 153 -0.77 1.04 -20.80
N VAL A 154 -0.45 2.19 -21.40
CA VAL A 154 0.54 2.29 -22.48
C VAL A 154 1.92 1.93 -21.97
N ASP A 155 2.35 2.49 -20.83
CA ASP A 155 3.63 2.16 -20.19
C ASP A 155 3.75 0.64 -19.92
N LEU A 156 2.72 0.03 -19.33
CA LEU A 156 2.70 -1.40 -19.05
C LEU A 156 2.77 -2.26 -20.32
N LYS A 157 2.15 -1.80 -21.40
CA LYS A 157 2.18 -2.49 -22.69
C LYS A 157 3.56 -2.34 -23.36
N GLU A 158 4.11 -1.13 -23.40
CA GLU A 158 5.36 -0.84 -24.13
C GLU A 158 6.60 -1.36 -23.40
N ASN A 159 6.64 -1.23 -22.07
CA ASN A 159 7.82 -1.60 -21.28
C ASN A 159 7.81 -3.04 -20.78
N TYR A 160 6.64 -3.68 -20.69
CA TYR A 160 6.50 -5.03 -20.13
C TYR A 160 5.70 -6.02 -21.00
N ASP A 161 5.24 -5.62 -22.20
CA ASP A 161 4.44 -6.44 -23.12
C ASP A 161 3.15 -7.00 -22.50
N MET A 162 2.55 -6.26 -21.56
CA MET A 162 1.29 -6.66 -20.93
C MET A 162 0.16 -6.61 -21.95
N ASN A 163 -0.56 -7.72 -22.11
CA ASN A 163 -1.67 -7.85 -23.06
C ASN A 163 -3.02 -8.16 -22.39
N PHE A 164 -3.03 -8.30 -21.06
CA PHE A 164 -4.23 -8.41 -20.26
C PHE A 164 -4.08 -7.66 -18.94
N PHE A 165 -5.12 -6.91 -18.55
CA PHE A 165 -5.11 -6.12 -17.32
C PHE A 165 -6.29 -6.53 -16.45
N GLN A 166 -6.02 -7.13 -15.30
CA GLN A 166 -7.07 -7.42 -14.33
C GLN A 166 -7.31 -6.19 -13.45
N ILE A 167 -8.50 -5.60 -13.57
CA ILE A 167 -8.89 -4.46 -12.76
C ILE A 167 -9.14 -4.92 -11.32
N ILE A 168 -8.45 -4.28 -10.37
CA ILE A 168 -8.51 -4.61 -8.93
C ILE A 168 -9.23 -3.54 -8.10
N ASP A 169 -9.97 -2.67 -8.75
CA ASP A 169 -10.76 -1.64 -8.09
C ASP A 169 -11.85 -2.26 -7.22
N ASP A 170 -12.09 -1.64 -6.05
CA ASP A 170 -13.18 -2.04 -5.16
C ASP A 170 -14.58 -1.79 -5.77
N ASP A 171 -14.70 -0.82 -6.69
CA ASP A 171 -15.96 -0.37 -7.33
C ASP A 171 -15.64 0.29 -8.69
N PHE A 172 -15.23 -0.49 -9.68
CA PHE A 172 -14.83 -0.02 -11.03
C PHE A 172 -15.94 0.77 -11.75
#